data_AF-A0ABD2WU08-F1
#
_entry.id   AF-A0ABD2WU08-F1
#
_cell.length_a   1.000
_cell.length_b   1.000
_cell.length_c   1.000
_cell.angle_alpha   90.00
_cell.angle_beta   90.00
_cell.angle_gamma   90.00
#
_symmetry.space_group_name_H-M   'P 1'
#
loop_
_entity.id
_entity.type
_entity.pdbx_description
1 polymer ?
#
loop_
_entity_poly.entity_id
_entity_poly.type
_entity_poly.pdbx_seq_one_letter_code
_entity_poly.pdbx_strand_id
1 'polypeptide(L)' 'MYMTRFICGNCKLGFGRQYDMQRHKCNAQPPRYGCTYCHKRDNSSSNIKRHIRRWHPDYPIKVDRFF' A
#
# COMPACT_ATOMS: atom_id res chain seq x y z
N MET A 1 24.83 -6.13 -15.11
CA MET A 1 24.17 -4.91 -14.61
C MET A 1 22.80 -4.78 -15.28
N TYR A 2 21.71 -5.17 -14.61
CA TYR A 2 20.36 -5.08 -15.19
C TYR A 2 19.77 -3.71 -14.88
N MET A 3 19.82 -2.81 -15.85
CA MET A 3 19.34 -1.44 -15.72
C MET A 3 17.82 -1.42 -15.84
N THR A 4 17.11 -1.55 -14.71
CA THR A 4 15.65 -1.39 -14.61
C THR A 4 15.29 0.08 -14.78
N ARG A 5 15.17 0.52 -16.04
CA ARG A 5 14.89 1.92 -16.42
C ARG A 5 13.44 2.35 -16.18
N PHE A 6 12.51 1.42 -16.01
CA PHE A 6 11.08 1.74 -15.94
C PHE A 6 10.54 1.44 -14.55
N ILE A 7 10.49 2.46 -13.69
CA ILE A 7 10.01 2.35 -12.31
C ILE A 7 8.58 2.89 -12.27
N CYS A 8 7.67 2.13 -11.68
CA CYS A 8 6.32 2.61 -11.44
C CYS A 8 6.32 3.66 -10.31
N GLY A 9 5.89 4.89 -10.59
CA GLY A 9 5.82 5.95 -9.56
C GLY A 9 4.92 5.63 -8.37
N ASN A 10 3.91 4.76 -8.56
CA ASN A 10 2.90 4.44 -7.54
C ASN A 10 3.32 3.33 -6.57
N CYS A 11 4.08 2.32 -7.04
CA CYS A 11 4.50 1.18 -6.21
C CYS A 11 6.03 1.00 -6.14
N LYS A 12 6.79 1.88 -6.81
CA LYS A 12 8.27 1.84 -6.92
C LYS A 12 8.83 0.52 -7.45
N LEU A 13 8.00 -0.31 -8.10
CA LEU A 13 8.44 -1.55 -8.72
C LEU A 13 9.22 -1.23 -10.00
N GLY A 14 10.41 -1.82 -10.13
CA GLY A 14 11.27 -1.67 -11.30
C GLY A 14 11.00 -2.74 -12.35
N PHE A 15 10.87 -2.33 -13.60
CA PHE A 15 10.67 -3.19 -14.76
C PHE A 15 11.83 -3.04 -15.76
N GLY A 16 12.18 -4.12 -16.43
CA GLY A 16 13.19 -4.12 -17.48
C GLY A 16 12.70 -3.57 -18.83
N ARG A 17 11.38 -3.50 -19.03
CA ARG A 17 10.73 -3.05 -20.27
C ARG A 17 9.59 -2.09 -19.97
N GLN A 18 9.40 -1.08 -20.83
CA GLN A 18 8.32 -0.10 -20.71
C GLN A 18 6.94 -0.75 -20.83
N TYR A 19 6.78 -1.72 -21.74
CA TYR A 19 5.51 -2.43 -21.93
C TYR A 19 5.04 -3.16 -20.66
N ASP A 20 5.97 -3.77 -19.90
CA ASP A 20 5.62 -4.44 -18.65
C ASP A 20 5.22 -3.45 -17.55
N MET A 21 5.86 -2.28 -17.49
CA MET A 21 5.46 -1.18 -16.61
C MET A 21 4.12 -0.56 -17.01
N GLN A 22 3.80 -0.49 -18.30
CA GLN A 22 2.55 0.08 -18.80
C GLN A 22 1.37 -0.89 -18.64
N ARG A 23 1.62 -2.21 -18.84
CA ARG A 23 0.65 -3.28 -18.57
C ARG A 23 0.53 -3.60 -17.09
N HIS A 24 1.53 -3.22 -16.27
CA HIS A 24 1.40 -3.18 -14.82
C HIS A 24 0.30 -2.16 -14.48
N LYS A 25 -0.95 -2.65 -14.49
CA LYS A 25 -2.09 -2.00 -13.85
C LYS A 25 -1.70 -1.90 -12.39
N CYS A 26 -1.10 -0.78 -12.03
CA CYS A 26 -0.68 -0.52 -10.68
C CYS A 26 -1.93 -0.51 -9.82
N ASN A 27 -2.19 -1.64 -9.17
CA ASN A 27 -3.32 -1.80 -8.27
C ASN A 27 -3.06 -1.11 -6.92
N ALA A 28 -2.03 -0.25 -6.86
CA ALA A 28 -1.86 0.76 -5.84
C ALA A 28 -2.93 1.84 -6.04
N GLN A 29 -4.19 1.47 -5.85
CA GLN A 29 -5.17 2.41 -5.32
C GLN A 29 -4.50 3.05 -4.09
N PRO A 30 -4.41 4.39 -4.02
CA PRO A 30 -3.86 5.03 -2.85
C PRO A 30 -4.57 4.44 -1.63
N PRO A 31 -3.82 3.97 -0.62
CA PRO A 31 -4.42 3.28 0.51
C PRO A 31 -5.41 4.21 1.18
N ARG A 32 -6.69 3.88 1.04
CA ARG A 32 -7.82 4.68 1.56
C ARG A 32 -7.98 4.52 3.06
N TYR A 33 -7.31 3.53 3.66
CA TYR A 33 -7.44 3.22 5.08
C TYR A 33 -6.08 3.29 5.77
N GLY A 34 -5.98 4.08 6.83
CA GLY A 34 -4.83 4.21 7.70
C GLY A 34 -5.07 3.64 9.08
N CYS A 35 -4.00 3.19 9.74
CA CYS A 35 -4.01 3.00 11.18
C CYS A 35 -4.00 4.39 11.86
N THR A 36 -4.80 4.57 12.91
CA THR A 36 -4.79 5.80 13.71
C THR A 36 -3.62 5.87 14.70
N TYR A 37 -2.98 4.74 14.99
CA TYR A 37 -1.91 4.63 16.00
C TYR A 37 -0.51 4.52 15.40
N CYS A 38 -0.39 4.35 14.08
CA CYS A 38 0.89 4.28 13.40
C CYS A 38 0.78 4.64 11.91
N HIS A 39 1.91 4.71 11.20
CA HIS A 39 1.96 5.08 9.78
C HIS A 39 1.52 3.96 8.80
N LYS A 40 0.95 2.86 9.28
CA LYS A 40 0.48 1.75 8.43
C LYS A 40 -0.74 2.20 7.62
N ARG A 41 -0.69 2.03 6.30
CA ARG A 41 -1.81 2.32 5.39
C ARG A 41 -2.06 1.13 4.46
N ASP A 42 -3.32 0.87 4.13
CA ASP A 42 -3.76 -0.25 3.31
C ASP A 42 -4.96 0.15 2.44
N ASN A 43 -5.19 -0.60 1.36
CA ASN A 43 -6.34 -0.37 0.48
C ASN A 43 -7.64 -1.00 1.05
N SER A 44 -7.51 -1.84 2.09
CA SER A 44 -8.63 -2.56 2.70
C SER A 44 -8.76 -2.23 4.19
N SER A 45 -9.96 -1.86 4.61
CA SER A 45 -10.28 -1.62 6.02
C SER A 45 -10.06 -2.87 6.88
N SER A 46 -10.37 -4.06 6.35
CA SER A 46 -10.17 -5.34 7.04
C SER A 46 -8.72 -5.61 7.38
N ASN A 47 -7.80 -5.23 6.48
CA ASN A 47 -6.37 -5.37 6.70
C ASN A 47 -5.87 -4.47 7.83
N ILE A 48 -6.32 -3.22 7.89
CA ILE A 48 -5.96 -2.32 9.00
C ILE A 48 -6.60 -2.78 10.31
N LYS A 49 -7.86 -3.23 10.32
CA LYS A 49 -8.51 -3.78 11.53
C LYS A 49 -7.74 -4.98 12.09
N ARG A 50 -7.26 -5.87 11.22
CA ARG A 50 -6.41 -7.01 11.61
C ARG A 50 -5.05 -6.55 12.13
N HIS A 51 -4.46 -5.55 11.48
CA HIS A 51 -3.21 -4.96 11.94
C HIS A 51 -3.34 -4.37 13.35
N ILE A 52 -4.41 -3.60 13.63
CA ILE A 52 -4.66 -3.03 14.96
C ILE A 52 -4.80 -4.14 16.01
N ARG A 53 -5.60 -5.19 15.73
CA ARG A 53 -5.72 -6.34 16.66
C ARG A 53 -4.39 -7.01 17.00
N ARG A 54 -3.42 -7.03 16.08
CA ARG A 54 -2.14 -7.73 16.26
C ARG A 54 -1.03 -6.84 16.83
N TRP A 55 -1.01 -5.57 16.44
CA TRP A 55 0.08 -4.63 16.77
C TRP A 55 -0.31 -3.56 17.80
N HIS A 56 -1.60 -3.36 17.99
CA HIS A 56 -2.17 -2.40 18.95
C HIS A 56 -3.31 -3.09 19.73
N PRO A 57 -3.04 -4.22 20.42
CA PRO A 57 -4.08 -5.02 21.09
C PRO A 57 -4.78 -4.26 22.22
N ASP A 58 -4.08 -3.34 22.88
CA ASP A 58 -4.61 -2.50 23.96
C ASP A 58 -5.43 -1.31 23.46
N TYR A 59 -5.45 -1.05 22.15
CA TYR A 59 -6.14 0.09 21.56
C TYR A 59 -7.44 -0.33 20.86
N PRO A 60 -8.49 0.49 20.94
CA PRO A 60 -9.73 0.23 20.22
C PRO A 60 -9.49 0.24 18.70
N ILE A 61 -10.16 -0.66 17.97
CA ILE A 61 -10.00 -0.82 16.52
C ILE A 61 -10.54 0.40 15.77
N LYS A 62 -9.67 1.38 15.50
CA LYS A 62 -9.97 2.62 14.79
C LYS A 62 -9.17 2.74 13.48
N VAL A 63 -9.90 2.75 12.38
CA VAL A 63 -9.37 2.97 11.03
C VAL A 63 -9.60 4.41 10.61
N ASP A 64 -8.53 5.09 10.20
CA ASP A 64 -8.61 6.39 9.55
C ASP A 64 -8.93 6.19 8.06
N ARG A 65 -9.80 7.02 7.47
CA ARG A 65 -10.19 6.88 6.07
C ARG A 65 -9.88 8.18 5.31
N PHE A 66 -8.89 8.11 4.44
CA PHE A 66 -8.51 9.22 3.57
C PHE A 66 -9.39 9.19 2.30
N PHE A 67 -10.20 10.23 2.10
CA PHE A 67 -11.02 10.43 0.90
C PHE A 67 -10.36 11.43 -0.04
#